data_AF-A0A852U1Y8-F1
#
_entry.id   AF-A0A852U1Y8-F1
#
_cell.length_a   1.000
_cell.length_b   1.000
_cell.length_c   1.000
_cell.angle_alpha   90.00
_cell.angle_beta   90.00
_cell.angle_gamma   90.00
#
_symmetry.space_group_name_H-M   'P 1'
#
loop_
_entity.id
_entity.type
_entity.pdbx_description
1 polymer ?
#
loop_
_entity_poly.entity_id
_entity_poly.type
_entity_poly.pdbx_seq_one_letter_code
_entity_poly.pdbx_strand_id
1 'polypeptide(L)'
;MTTTTTAAKNDVDELEQLRQRLSRREDRAQVRAQVRAERTKRRAQQRQEAIRRGAMLAGESARTRHRIARSGEARAMRVERTRALALGCLLPVIAAFGGWSAAGVQAGMVNLLSLDPGSPAAAAAWLVEPALLGIVAGVILIRARLQSAGGDLDARATRIEFGALATSIVLNAAGHWPEAFDAGALAALAGHALGPIGAAGTAYLISIIQDGVASATPWVLDDGSEAPSLVDQADPESAPQDVPESAPGSTGAPLPPALDWVTVPAEARHLPIVARTAPQPRPERPQQQSSTADRRKEQDSEAPRKTRPNKGAKIPAAAKKRAAEDSPRALSDAELADRLSALIATDELSADAPVRRIQSALGVGFDRAKRVLAIHQDRTETVVASGLSVVTDSAA
;
A
#
# COMPACT_ATOMS: atom_id res chain seq x y z
N MET A 1 50.34 -70.56 -58.10
CA MET A 1 49.43 -69.62 -58.79
C MET A 1 47.99 -69.66 -58.24
N THR A 2 47.76 -70.01 -56.95
CA THR A 2 46.40 -70.19 -56.38
C THR A 2 46.10 -69.30 -55.16
N THR A 3 47.00 -68.38 -54.80
CA THR A 3 46.87 -67.55 -53.60
C THR A 3 46.07 -66.26 -53.79
N THR A 4 45.77 -65.85 -55.03
CA THR A 4 45.09 -64.58 -55.32
C THR A 4 43.57 -64.62 -55.15
N THR A 5 42.92 -65.78 -55.28
CA THR A 5 41.44 -65.88 -55.21
C THR A 5 40.89 -65.78 -53.79
N THR A 6 41.65 -66.20 -52.77
CA THR A 6 41.21 -66.15 -51.37
C THR A 6 41.24 -64.73 -50.79
N ALA A 7 42.20 -63.90 -51.23
CA ALA A 7 42.32 -62.51 -50.79
C ALA A 7 41.11 -61.67 -51.22
N ALA A 8 40.67 -61.80 -52.48
CA ALA A 8 39.51 -61.08 -52.99
C ALA A 8 38.19 -61.41 -52.28
N LYS A 9 38.05 -62.64 -51.74
CA LYS A 9 36.85 -63.05 -51.00
C LYS A 9 36.82 -62.43 -49.59
N ASN A 10 37.97 -62.33 -48.92
CA ASN A 10 38.07 -61.69 -47.61
C ASN A 10 37.75 -60.18 -47.68
N ASP A 11 38.17 -59.50 -48.74
CA ASP A 11 37.88 -58.06 -48.93
C ASP A 11 36.38 -57.79 -49.10
N VAL A 12 35.65 -58.68 -49.78
CA VAL A 12 34.20 -58.57 -49.97
C VAL A 12 33.46 -58.81 -48.65
N ASP A 13 33.84 -59.85 -47.91
CA ASP A 13 33.25 -60.15 -46.60
C ASP A 13 33.51 -59.01 -45.58
N GLU A 14 34.69 -58.39 -45.62
CA GLU A 14 35.03 -57.25 -44.76
C GLU A 14 34.23 -55.98 -45.11
N LEU A 15 34.01 -55.71 -46.41
CA LEU A 15 33.15 -54.62 -46.87
C LEU A 15 31.68 -54.84 -46.46
N GLU A 16 31.18 -56.07 -46.52
CA GLU A 16 29.82 -56.40 -46.05
C GLU A 16 29.70 -56.21 -44.53
N GLN A 17 30.70 -56.65 -43.76
CA GLN A 17 30.73 -56.43 -42.31
C GLN A 17 30.79 -54.95 -41.95
N LEU A 18 31.56 -54.14 -42.69
CA LEU A 18 31.61 -52.69 -42.50
C LEU A 18 30.27 -52.02 -42.81
N ARG A 19 29.62 -52.41 -43.91
CA ARG A 19 28.27 -51.91 -44.26
C ARG A 19 27.26 -52.26 -43.18
N GLN A 20 27.26 -53.50 -42.66
CA GLN A 20 26.38 -53.89 -41.55
C GLN A 20 26.67 -53.14 -40.25
N ARG A 21 27.94 -52.81 -39.96
CA ARG A 21 28.29 -52.00 -38.79
C ARG A 21 27.84 -50.54 -38.94
N LEU A 22 27.93 -49.97 -40.13
CA LEU A 22 27.47 -48.62 -40.42
C LEU A 22 25.94 -48.53 -40.34
N SER A 23 25.20 -49.44 -40.96
CA SER A 23 23.73 -49.46 -40.88
C SER A 23 23.25 -49.57 -39.43
N ARG A 24 23.83 -50.48 -38.63
CA ARG A 24 23.52 -50.58 -37.19
C ARG A 24 23.84 -49.30 -36.40
N ARG A 25 24.86 -48.53 -36.81
CA ARG A 25 25.19 -47.24 -36.18
C ARG A 25 24.20 -46.16 -36.57
N GLU A 26 23.79 -46.14 -37.83
CA GLU A 26 22.77 -45.23 -38.36
C GLU A 26 21.42 -45.48 -37.69
N ASP A 27 20.97 -46.74 -37.59
CA ASP A 27 19.73 -47.11 -36.92
C ASP A 27 19.74 -46.64 -35.45
N ARG A 28 20.84 -46.88 -34.74
CA ARG A 28 21.01 -46.43 -33.34
C ARG A 28 21.04 -44.89 -33.24
N ALA A 29 21.64 -44.21 -34.21
CA ALA A 29 21.67 -42.76 -34.25
C ALA A 29 20.27 -42.18 -34.50
N GLN A 30 19.52 -42.78 -35.43
CA GLN A 30 18.13 -42.40 -35.73
C GLN A 30 17.22 -42.61 -34.51
N VAL A 31 17.30 -43.76 -33.84
CA VAL A 31 16.53 -44.01 -32.59
C VAL A 31 16.88 -42.99 -31.51
N ARG A 32 18.16 -42.66 -31.32
CA ARG A 32 18.57 -41.62 -30.35
C ARG A 32 18.07 -40.23 -30.73
N ALA A 33 18.09 -39.90 -32.02
CA ALA A 33 17.58 -38.64 -32.53
C ALA A 33 16.07 -38.52 -32.31
N GLN A 34 15.31 -39.59 -32.60
CA GLN A 34 13.86 -39.66 -32.36
C GLN A 34 13.54 -39.51 -30.86
N VAL A 35 14.24 -40.24 -29.98
CA VAL A 35 14.03 -40.11 -28.52
C VAL A 35 14.35 -38.70 -28.00
N ARG A 36 15.37 -38.03 -28.54
CA ARG A 36 15.68 -36.63 -28.19
C ARG A 36 14.58 -35.68 -28.69
N ALA A 37 14.12 -35.86 -29.93
CA ALA A 37 13.05 -35.06 -30.51
C ALA A 37 11.75 -35.20 -29.70
N GLU A 38 11.38 -36.42 -29.32
CA GLU A 38 10.21 -36.67 -28.47
C GLU A 38 10.32 -36.03 -27.08
N ARG A 39 11.50 -36.13 -26.44
CA ARG A 39 11.72 -35.49 -25.13
C ARG A 39 11.62 -33.96 -25.22
N THR A 40 12.18 -33.36 -26.26
CA THR A 40 12.06 -31.91 -26.50
C THR A 40 10.62 -31.51 -26.73
N LYS A 41 9.86 -32.29 -27.54
CA LYS A 41 8.43 -32.06 -27.78
C LYS A 41 7.62 -32.15 -26.48
N ARG A 42 7.85 -33.17 -25.64
CA ARG A 42 7.18 -33.31 -24.33
C ARG A 42 7.49 -32.14 -23.38
N ARG A 43 8.75 -31.67 -23.34
CA ARG A 43 9.13 -30.51 -22.52
C ARG A 43 8.48 -29.21 -23.01
N ALA A 44 8.40 -29.02 -24.34
CA ALA A 44 7.71 -27.88 -24.92
C ALA A 44 6.22 -27.89 -24.58
N GLN A 45 5.56 -29.06 -24.69
CA GLN A 45 4.16 -29.24 -24.30
C GLN A 45 3.94 -28.96 -22.80
N GLN A 46 4.79 -29.52 -21.92
CA GLN A 46 4.72 -29.27 -20.48
C GLN A 46 4.89 -27.79 -20.13
N ARG A 47 5.80 -27.07 -20.80
CA ARG A 47 5.97 -25.62 -20.63
C ARG A 47 4.73 -24.85 -21.08
N GLN A 48 4.15 -25.20 -22.23
CA GLN A 48 2.90 -24.58 -22.70
C GLN A 48 1.73 -24.84 -21.75
N GLU A 49 1.60 -26.06 -21.23
CA GLU A 49 0.59 -26.39 -20.21
C GLU A 49 0.82 -25.67 -18.89
N ALA A 50 2.07 -25.51 -18.46
CA ALA A 50 2.40 -24.75 -17.26
C ALA A 50 2.06 -23.25 -17.43
N ILE A 51 2.39 -22.67 -18.58
CA ILE A 51 2.02 -21.28 -18.90
C ILE A 51 0.50 -21.13 -18.96
N ARG A 52 -0.22 -22.07 -19.59
CA ARG A 52 -1.69 -22.05 -19.67
C ARG A 52 -2.33 -22.13 -18.29
N ARG A 53 -1.85 -23.03 -17.42
CA ARG A 53 -2.30 -23.13 -16.01
C ARG A 53 -2.00 -21.86 -15.23
N GLY A 54 -0.79 -21.30 -15.39
CA GLY A 54 -0.42 -20.03 -14.76
C GLY A 54 -1.33 -18.88 -15.20
N ALA A 55 -1.65 -18.81 -16.49
CA ALA A 55 -2.58 -17.80 -17.03
C ALA A 55 -4.02 -17.99 -16.51
N MET A 56 -4.49 -19.23 -16.38
CA MET A 56 -5.80 -19.53 -15.79
C MET A 56 -5.87 -19.08 -14.33
N LEU A 57 -4.90 -19.46 -13.50
CA LEU A 57 -4.84 -19.05 -12.09
C LEU A 57 -4.69 -17.52 -11.93
N ALA A 58 -3.88 -16.88 -12.78
CA ALA A 58 -3.76 -15.44 -12.81
C ALA A 58 -5.10 -14.78 -13.16
N GLY A 59 -5.81 -15.31 -14.15
CA GLY A 59 -7.13 -14.84 -14.56
C GLY A 59 -8.19 -14.98 -13.45
N GLU A 60 -8.22 -16.13 -12.76
CA GLU A 60 -9.08 -16.36 -11.60
C GLU A 60 -8.77 -15.38 -10.47
N SER A 61 -7.49 -15.25 -10.10
CA SER A 61 -7.07 -14.31 -9.06
C SER A 61 -7.41 -12.85 -9.41
N ALA A 62 -7.32 -12.47 -10.68
CA ALA A 62 -7.69 -11.13 -11.16
C ALA A 62 -9.20 -10.90 -11.04
N ARG A 63 -10.03 -11.90 -11.36
CA ARG A 63 -11.49 -11.83 -11.17
C ARG A 63 -11.85 -11.73 -9.68
N THR A 64 -11.22 -12.53 -8.82
CA THR A 64 -11.45 -12.45 -7.36
C THR A 64 -11.05 -11.09 -6.81
N ARG A 65 -9.89 -10.56 -7.21
CA ARG A 65 -9.48 -9.20 -6.83
C ARG A 65 -10.45 -8.14 -7.35
N HIS A 66 -10.96 -8.28 -8.56
CA HIS A 66 -11.95 -7.36 -9.12
C HIS A 66 -13.27 -7.40 -8.35
N ARG A 67 -13.76 -8.59 -8.00
CA ARG A 67 -14.94 -8.80 -7.14
C ARG A 67 -14.73 -8.16 -5.76
N ILE A 68 -13.61 -8.45 -5.11
CA ILE A 68 -13.24 -7.84 -3.82
C ILE A 68 -13.16 -6.32 -3.95
N ALA A 69 -12.55 -5.79 -5.00
CA ALA A 69 -12.41 -4.35 -5.20
C ALA A 69 -13.76 -3.65 -5.40
N ARG A 70 -14.77 -4.33 -5.94
CA ARG A 70 -16.14 -3.82 -6.12
C ARG A 70 -17.04 -3.99 -4.90
N SER A 71 -16.64 -4.79 -3.91
CA SER A 71 -17.42 -4.99 -2.69
C SER A 71 -17.65 -3.68 -1.92
N GLY A 72 -18.78 -3.62 -1.21
CA GLY A 72 -19.12 -2.47 -0.35
C GLY A 72 -18.09 -2.25 0.75
N GLU A 73 -17.53 -3.33 1.30
CA GLU A 73 -16.49 -3.30 2.33
C GLU A 73 -15.19 -2.67 1.81
N ALA A 74 -14.76 -3.04 0.61
CA ALA A 74 -13.57 -2.45 0.00
C ALA A 74 -13.79 -0.96 -0.33
N ARG A 75 -15.00 -0.57 -0.75
CA ARG A 75 -15.36 0.85 -0.96
C ARG A 75 -15.32 1.61 0.36
N ALA A 76 -15.92 1.09 1.43
CA ALA A 76 -15.89 1.70 2.75
C ALA A 76 -14.46 1.87 3.26
N MET A 77 -13.60 0.87 3.10
CA MET A 77 -12.18 0.95 3.45
C MET A 77 -11.44 2.02 2.64
N ARG A 78 -11.75 2.18 1.33
CA ARG A 78 -11.18 3.26 0.51
C ARG A 78 -11.61 4.63 1.00
N VAL A 79 -12.89 4.81 1.33
CA VAL A 79 -13.42 6.07 1.88
C VAL A 79 -12.72 6.42 3.20
N GLU A 80 -12.59 5.47 4.13
CA GLU A 80 -11.87 5.68 5.39
C GLU A 80 -10.37 5.97 5.17
N ARG A 81 -9.75 5.30 4.18
CA ARG A 81 -8.35 5.58 3.83
C ARG A 81 -8.18 6.98 3.26
N THR A 82 -9.10 7.43 2.42
CA THR A 82 -9.10 8.81 1.88
C THR A 82 -9.24 9.82 3.01
N ARG A 83 -10.14 9.58 3.98
CA ARG A 83 -10.27 10.41 5.18
C ARG A 83 -8.97 10.48 5.98
N ALA A 84 -8.37 9.33 6.26
CA ALA A 84 -7.12 9.26 7.03
C ALA A 84 -5.96 9.96 6.31
N LEU A 85 -5.84 9.78 4.98
CA LEU A 85 -4.83 10.47 4.16
C LEU A 85 -5.06 11.98 4.13
N ALA A 86 -6.30 12.42 3.92
CA ALA A 86 -6.63 13.85 3.91
C ALA A 86 -6.30 14.51 5.24
N LEU A 87 -6.69 13.89 6.37
CA LEU A 87 -6.34 14.40 7.70
C LEU A 87 -4.83 14.37 7.95
N GLY A 88 -4.15 13.29 7.55
CA GLY A 88 -2.70 13.16 7.68
C GLY A 88 -1.91 14.21 6.88
N CYS A 89 -2.43 14.67 5.75
CA CYS A 89 -1.84 15.72 4.93
C CYS A 89 -2.22 17.13 5.41
N LEU A 90 -3.48 17.37 5.78
CA LEU A 90 -3.99 18.72 6.06
C LEU A 90 -3.71 19.17 7.50
N LEU A 91 -3.63 18.27 8.48
CA LEU A 91 -3.29 18.64 9.86
C LEU A 91 -1.88 19.27 9.99
N PRO A 92 -0.82 18.73 9.37
CA PRO A 92 0.48 19.41 9.34
C PRO A 92 0.44 20.77 8.67
N VAL A 93 -0.38 20.96 7.64
CA VAL A 93 -0.54 22.25 6.95
C VAL A 93 -1.19 23.28 7.88
N ILE A 94 -2.23 22.90 8.63
CA ILE A 94 -2.81 23.76 9.68
C ILE A 94 -1.76 24.10 10.75
N ALA A 95 -0.96 23.12 11.19
CA ALA A 95 0.07 23.36 12.18
C ALA A 95 1.15 24.33 11.68
N ALA A 96 1.54 24.23 10.40
CA ALA A 96 2.48 25.15 9.78
C ALA A 96 1.92 26.58 9.70
N PHE A 97 0.68 26.75 9.24
CA PHE A 97 0.02 28.06 9.22
C PHE A 97 -0.21 28.63 10.62
N GLY A 98 -0.56 27.79 11.59
CA GLY A 98 -0.68 28.17 13.00
C GLY A 98 0.64 28.63 13.61
N GLY A 99 1.74 27.93 13.31
CA GLY A 99 3.08 28.34 13.73
C GLY A 99 3.50 29.69 13.13
N TRP A 100 3.20 29.92 11.85
CA TRP A 100 3.42 31.22 11.20
C TRP A 100 2.57 32.33 11.83
N SER A 101 1.28 32.05 12.06
CA SER A 101 0.32 32.99 12.63
C SER A 101 0.65 33.38 14.08
N ALA A 102 1.20 32.45 14.86
CA ALA A 102 1.52 32.68 16.27
C ALA A 102 2.49 33.84 16.47
N ALA A 103 3.47 34.03 15.58
CA ALA A 103 4.36 35.17 15.62
C ALA A 103 3.61 36.50 15.40
N GLY A 104 2.67 36.53 14.45
CA GLY A 104 1.88 37.72 14.15
C GLY A 104 0.91 38.10 15.26
N VAL A 105 0.22 37.11 15.85
CA VAL A 105 -0.68 37.32 17.00
C VAL A 105 0.09 37.77 18.23
N GLN A 106 1.28 37.22 18.47
CA GLN A 106 2.12 37.66 19.58
C GLN A 106 2.54 39.12 19.42
N ALA A 107 3.03 39.52 18.24
CA ALA A 107 3.37 40.91 17.94
C ALA A 107 2.15 41.83 18.12
N GLY A 108 0.97 41.41 17.65
CA GLY A 108 -0.28 42.16 17.83
C GLY A 108 -0.72 42.34 19.26
N MET A 109 -0.66 41.28 20.06
CA MET A 109 -0.98 41.35 21.49
C MET A 109 -0.01 42.23 22.26
N VAL A 110 1.30 42.15 21.97
CA VAL A 110 2.32 43.00 22.60
C VAL A 110 2.09 44.47 22.26
N ASN A 111 1.82 44.78 20.99
CA ASN A 111 1.54 46.15 20.57
C ASN A 111 0.25 46.70 21.19
N LEU A 112 -0.85 45.93 21.09
CA LEU A 112 -2.20 46.36 21.52
C LEU A 112 -2.30 46.59 23.03
N LEU A 113 -1.57 45.80 23.82
CA LEU A 113 -1.51 45.93 25.28
C LEU A 113 -0.31 46.75 25.77
N SER A 114 0.53 47.27 24.86
CA SER A 114 1.76 47.99 25.18
C SER A 114 2.67 47.23 26.15
N LEU A 115 2.83 45.92 25.91
CA LEU A 115 3.65 45.05 26.75
C LEU A 115 5.13 45.25 26.43
N ASP A 116 5.98 45.14 27.45
CA ASP A 116 7.42 45.07 27.24
C ASP A 116 7.78 43.72 26.58
N PRO A 117 8.53 43.68 25.45
CA PRO A 117 8.87 42.44 24.73
C PRO A 117 9.60 41.38 25.57
N GLY A 118 10.25 41.78 26.66
CA GLY A 118 10.90 40.85 27.61
C GLY A 118 10.00 40.37 28.75
N SER A 119 8.78 40.89 28.86
CA SER A 119 7.90 40.60 29.98
C SER A 119 7.32 39.18 29.94
N PRO A 120 7.01 38.57 31.10
CA PRO A 120 6.28 37.31 31.15
C PRO A 120 4.92 37.38 30.44
N ALA A 121 4.29 38.56 30.39
CA ALA A 121 3.05 38.78 29.67
C ALA A 121 3.23 38.68 28.14
N ALA A 122 4.33 39.24 27.59
CA ALA A 122 4.68 39.09 26.19
C ALA A 122 5.02 37.64 25.82
N ALA A 123 5.61 36.88 26.75
CA ALA A 123 5.82 35.44 26.58
C ALA A 123 4.49 34.67 26.60
N ALA A 124 3.55 35.01 27.50
CA ALA A 124 2.24 34.38 27.57
C ALA A 124 1.39 34.62 26.31
N ALA A 125 1.60 35.73 25.59
CA ALA A 125 0.92 36.01 24.33
C ALA A 125 1.17 34.94 23.24
N TRP A 126 2.29 34.20 23.31
CA TRP A 126 2.54 33.06 22.43
C TRP A 126 1.54 31.91 22.60
N LEU A 127 0.86 31.81 23.74
CA LEU A 127 -0.12 30.75 24.02
C LEU A 127 -1.51 31.06 23.46
N VAL A 128 -1.78 32.31 23.09
CA VAL A 128 -3.11 32.74 22.60
C VAL A 128 -3.45 32.04 21.29
N GLU A 129 -2.52 32.03 20.33
CA GLU A 129 -2.77 31.42 19.02
C GLU A 129 -2.92 29.89 19.09
N PRO A 130 -2.05 29.11 19.78
CA PRO A 130 -2.28 27.68 20.00
C PRO A 130 -3.60 27.37 20.70
N ALA A 131 -4.06 28.23 21.62
CA ALA A 131 -5.35 28.07 22.28
C ALA A 131 -6.53 28.26 21.31
N LEU A 132 -6.50 29.33 20.50
CA LEU A 132 -7.52 29.58 19.46
C LEU A 132 -7.55 28.45 18.43
N LEU A 133 -6.38 28.03 17.95
CA LEU A 133 -6.24 26.93 17.00
C LEU A 133 -6.70 25.60 17.62
N GLY A 134 -6.42 25.38 18.90
CA GLY A 134 -6.91 24.24 19.66
C GLY A 134 -8.43 24.19 19.73
N ILE A 135 -9.10 25.33 19.92
CA ILE A 135 -10.57 25.42 19.90
C ILE A 135 -11.11 25.05 18.51
N VAL A 136 -10.57 25.65 17.45
CA VAL A 136 -10.99 25.38 16.07
C VAL A 136 -10.77 23.90 15.70
N ALA A 137 -9.57 23.38 15.93
CA ALA A 137 -9.25 21.98 15.68
C ALA A 137 -10.12 21.02 16.50
N GLY A 138 -10.42 21.38 17.76
CA GLY A 138 -11.33 20.63 18.63
C GLY A 138 -12.75 20.57 18.08
N VAL A 139 -13.31 21.71 17.63
CA VAL A 139 -14.64 21.76 17.01
C VAL A 139 -14.69 20.90 15.74
N ILE A 140 -13.68 21.00 14.87
CA ILE A 140 -13.58 20.19 13.65
C ILE A 140 -13.53 18.69 13.99
N LEU A 141 -12.71 18.29 14.97
CA LEU A 141 -12.58 16.89 15.37
C LEU A 141 -13.88 16.34 15.98
N ILE A 142 -14.56 17.12 16.82
CA ILE A 142 -15.84 16.75 17.43
C ILE A 142 -16.92 16.63 16.36
N ARG A 143 -17.03 17.60 15.44
CA ARG A 143 -17.96 17.55 14.29
C ARG A 143 -17.71 16.29 13.46
N ALA A 144 -16.45 16.04 13.09
CA ALA A 144 -16.06 14.86 12.33
C ALA A 144 -16.46 13.55 13.04
N ARG A 145 -16.31 13.50 14.38
CA ARG A 145 -16.64 12.33 15.18
C ARG A 145 -18.15 12.11 15.30
N LEU A 146 -18.92 13.18 15.51
CA LEU A 146 -20.38 13.12 15.57
C LEU A 146 -20.98 12.72 14.22
N GLN A 147 -20.52 13.31 13.11
CA GLN A 147 -20.94 12.93 11.76
C GLN A 147 -20.68 11.44 11.47
N SER A 148 -19.57 10.90 11.97
CA SER A 148 -19.27 9.46 11.84
C SER A 148 -20.25 8.57 12.62
N ALA A 149 -20.94 9.12 13.62
CA ALA A 149 -21.98 8.45 14.39
C ALA A 149 -23.39 8.78 13.88
N GLY A 150 -23.52 9.48 12.75
CA GLY A 150 -24.81 9.94 12.20
C GLY A 150 -25.42 11.14 12.93
N GLY A 151 -24.66 11.80 13.81
CA GLY A 151 -25.05 13.04 14.46
C GLY A 151 -24.53 14.27 13.71
N ASP A 152 -25.08 15.43 14.04
CA ASP A 152 -24.58 16.72 13.56
C ASP A 152 -24.32 17.66 14.73
N LEU A 153 -23.41 18.61 14.54
CA LEU A 153 -23.07 19.60 15.55
C LEU A 153 -23.97 20.84 15.36
N ASP A 154 -24.44 21.43 16.46
CA ASP A 154 -25.29 22.63 16.40
C ASP A 154 -24.57 23.79 15.69
N ALA A 155 -25.33 24.62 14.96
CA ALA A 155 -24.85 25.79 14.24
C ALA A 155 -24.08 26.79 15.13
N ARG A 156 -24.31 26.74 16.45
CA ARG A 156 -23.54 27.52 17.44
C ARG A 156 -22.06 27.18 17.42
N ALA A 157 -21.67 25.93 17.16
CA ALA A 157 -20.27 25.55 17.08
C ALA A 157 -19.57 26.17 15.87
N THR A 158 -20.27 26.28 14.74
CA THR A 158 -19.77 27.01 13.55
C THR A 158 -19.55 28.49 13.83
N ARG A 159 -20.41 29.11 14.65
CA ARG A 159 -20.20 30.50 15.09
C ARG A 159 -18.98 30.65 16.00
N ILE A 160 -18.73 29.68 16.88
CA ILE A 160 -17.53 29.66 17.74
C ILE A 160 -16.27 29.51 16.88
N GLU A 161 -16.29 28.61 15.90
CA GLU A 161 -15.20 28.41 14.93
C GLU A 161 -14.90 29.70 14.15
N PHE A 162 -15.93 30.32 13.57
CA PHE A 162 -15.79 31.58 12.84
C PHE A 162 -15.32 32.73 13.75
N GLY A 163 -15.85 32.80 14.98
CA GLY A 163 -15.42 33.79 15.97
C GLY A 163 -13.95 33.65 16.35
N ALA A 164 -13.46 32.43 16.56
CA ALA A 164 -12.05 32.17 16.86
C ALA A 164 -11.13 32.55 15.69
N LEU A 165 -11.52 32.18 14.45
CA LEU A 165 -10.76 32.53 13.24
C LEU A 165 -10.75 34.04 12.99
N ALA A 166 -11.90 34.70 13.09
CA ALA A 166 -12.01 36.16 12.94
C ALA A 166 -11.17 36.89 13.99
N THR A 167 -11.19 36.42 15.25
CA THR A 167 -10.36 36.97 16.32
C THR A 167 -8.88 36.84 16.00
N SER A 168 -8.41 35.68 15.51
CA SER A 168 -7.01 35.49 15.10
C SER A 168 -6.62 36.43 13.97
N ILE A 169 -7.45 36.57 12.93
CA ILE A 169 -7.21 37.52 11.82
C ILE A 169 -7.10 38.96 12.33
N VAL A 170 -8.04 39.39 13.18
CA VAL A 170 -8.04 40.76 13.73
C VAL A 170 -6.82 41.02 14.59
N LEU A 171 -6.44 40.08 15.47
CA LEU A 171 -5.24 40.23 16.31
C LEU A 171 -3.97 40.32 15.48
N ASN A 172 -3.86 39.50 14.42
CA ASN A 172 -2.70 39.50 13.54
C ASN A 172 -2.61 40.80 12.72
N ALA A 173 -3.75 41.31 12.24
CA ALA A 173 -3.85 42.58 11.56
C ALA A 173 -3.55 43.78 12.48
N ALA A 174 -4.01 43.75 13.73
CA ALA A 174 -3.80 44.82 14.71
C ALA A 174 -2.31 45.03 15.03
N GLY A 175 -1.49 43.97 15.01
CA GLY A 175 -0.04 44.09 15.22
C GLY A 175 0.72 44.76 14.09
N HIS A 176 0.14 44.79 12.90
CA HIS A 176 0.77 45.31 11.68
C HIS A 176 -0.09 46.40 11.05
N TRP A 177 -0.90 47.08 11.86
CA TRP A 177 -1.77 48.13 11.36
C TRP A 177 -0.92 49.29 10.83
N PRO A 178 -1.02 49.63 9.53
CA PRO A 178 -0.19 50.67 8.95
C PRO A 178 -0.56 52.06 9.50
N GLU A 179 0.44 52.87 9.82
CA GLU A 179 0.24 54.31 10.05
C GLU A 179 -0.10 55.05 8.74
N ALA A 180 0.37 54.53 7.60
CA ALA A 180 0.07 55.03 6.26
C ALA A 180 -0.23 53.88 5.28
N PHE A 181 -1.27 54.04 4.46
CA PHE A 181 -1.69 53.04 3.46
C PHE A 181 -0.84 53.10 2.19
N ASP A 182 0.45 52.80 2.30
CA ASP A 182 1.30 52.56 1.14
C ASP A 182 1.24 51.09 0.68
N ALA A 183 1.75 50.84 -0.53
CA ALA A 183 1.74 49.50 -1.11
C ALA A 183 2.56 48.49 -0.29
N GLY A 184 3.62 48.94 0.40
CA GLY A 184 4.48 48.09 1.22
C GLY A 184 3.77 47.63 2.49
N ALA A 185 3.04 48.52 3.14
CA ALA A 185 2.33 48.26 4.37
C ALA A 185 1.09 47.38 4.14
N LEU A 186 0.41 47.56 2.99
CA LEU A 186 -0.62 46.61 2.54
C LEU A 186 -0.03 45.22 2.25
N ALA A 187 1.15 45.13 1.62
CA ALA A 187 1.82 43.85 1.37
C ALA A 187 2.26 43.17 2.68
N ALA A 188 2.76 43.93 3.66
CA ALA A 188 3.10 43.42 4.98
C ALA A 188 1.86 42.89 5.71
N LEU A 189 0.79 43.68 5.77
CA LEU A 189 -0.49 43.28 6.37
C LEU A 189 -1.03 41.99 5.74
N ALA A 190 -0.98 41.89 4.40
CA ALA A 190 -1.38 40.69 3.69
C ALA A 190 -0.48 39.48 4.02
N GLY A 191 0.84 39.67 4.11
CA GLY A 191 1.80 38.63 4.48
C GLY A 191 1.57 38.07 5.88
N HIS A 192 1.17 38.91 6.82
CA HIS A 192 0.85 38.51 8.19
C HIS A 192 -0.54 37.85 8.30
N ALA A 193 -1.54 38.35 7.57
CA ALA A 193 -2.87 37.74 7.49
C ALA A 193 -2.88 36.37 6.75
N LEU A 194 -1.85 36.08 5.96
CA LEU A 194 -1.74 34.83 5.19
C LEU A 194 -1.77 33.58 6.08
N GLY A 195 -1.21 33.64 7.29
CA GLY A 195 -1.23 32.53 8.26
C GLY A 195 -2.65 32.16 8.66
N PRO A 196 -3.41 33.06 9.34
CA PRO A 196 -4.80 32.83 9.71
C PRO A 196 -5.70 32.45 8.53
N ILE A 197 -5.56 33.13 7.39
CA ILE A 197 -6.38 32.84 6.19
C ILE A 197 -6.06 31.45 5.64
N GLY A 198 -4.78 31.07 5.59
CA GLY A 198 -4.34 29.74 5.17
C GLY A 198 -4.84 28.65 6.11
N ALA A 199 -4.79 28.88 7.43
CA ALA A 199 -5.33 27.96 8.43
C ALA A 199 -6.85 27.80 8.29
N ALA A 200 -7.60 28.90 8.16
CA ALA A 200 -9.04 28.90 7.94
C ALA A 200 -9.43 28.18 6.65
N GLY A 201 -8.74 28.45 5.54
CA GLY A 201 -8.97 27.79 4.26
C GLY A 201 -8.70 26.29 4.32
N THR A 202 -7.65 25.88 5.03
CA THR A 202 -7.31 24.47 5.23
C THR A 202 -8.35 23.76 6.11
N ALA A 203 -8.80 24.41 7.19
CA ALA A 203 -9.88 23.90 8.05
C ALA A 203 -11.19 23.72 7.26
N TYR A 204 -11.55 24.71 6.44
CA TYR A 204 -12.72 24.63 5.56
C TYR A 204 -12.61 23.47 4.56
N LEU A 205 -11.43 23.28 3.95
CA LEU A 205 -11.17 22.16 3.05
C LEU A 205 -11.30 20.80 3.77
N ILE A 206 -10.83 20.68 5.02
CA ILE A 206 -11.04 19.49 5.83
C ILE A 206 -12.54 19.22 6.00
N SER A 207 -13.34 20.25 6.31
CA SER A 207 -14.79 20.10 6.46
C SER A 207 -15.45 19.58 5.18
N ILE A 208 -15.12 20.18 4.01
CA ILE A 208 -15.64 19.72 2.71
C ILE A 208 -15.30 18.24 2.45
N ILE A 209 -14.06 17.84 2.72
CA ILE A 209 -13.64 16.45 2.52
C ILE A 209 -14.39 15.50 3.47
N GLN A 210 -14.59 15.92 4.72
CA GLN A 210 -15.34 15.15 5.71
C GLN A 210 -16.82 15.00 5.30
N ASP A 211 -17.45 16.06 4.82
CA ASP A 211 -18.83 16.03 4.33
C ASP A 211 -18.94 15.13 3.09
N GLY A 212 -17.96 15.18 2.19
CA GLY A 212 -17.87 14.27 1.04
C GLY A 212 -17.69 12.80 1.45
N VAL A 213 -16.90 12.53 2.49
CA VAL A 213 -16.71 11.19 3.07
C VAL A 213 -17.98 10.69 3.77
N ALA A 214 -18.67 11.56 4.53
CA ALA A 214 -19.88 11.22 5.26
C ALA A 214 -21.08 10.99 4.33
N SER A 215 -21.15 11.72 3.22
CA SER A 215 -22.18 11.55 2.18
C SER A 215 -21.88 10.38 1.23
N ALA A 216 -20.65 9.87 1.20
CA ALA A 216 -20.32 8.70 0.41
C ALA A 216 -21.10 7.48 0.92
N THR A 217 -21.90 6.87 0.03
CA THR A 217 -22.65 5.65 0.30
C THR A 217 -21.90 4.45 -0.30
N PRO A 218 -20.91 3.86 0.42
CA PRO A 218 -20.10 2.76 -0.14
C PRO A 218 -20.91 1.52 -0.48
N TRP A 219 -22.13 1.42 0.07
CA TRP A 219 -23.06 0.32 -0.11
C TRP A 219 -24.05 0.50 -1.28
N VAL A 220 -24.03 1.65 -1.96
CA VAL A 220 -24.93 1.92 -3.10
C VAL A 220 -24.06 2.19 -4.34
N LEU A 221 -24.28 1.43 -5.40
CA LEU A 221 -23.60 1.59 -6.69
C LEU A 221 -24.20 2.77 -7.46
N ASP A 222 -23.51 3.23 -8.51
CA ASP A 222 -23.92 4.42 -9.28
C ASP A 222 -25.29 4.24 -9.98
N ASP A 223 -25.73 2.99 -10.17
CA ASP A 223 -27.05 2.62 -10.69
C ASP A 223 -28.15 2.53 -9.60
N GLY A 224 -27.81 2.83 -8.35
CA GLY A 224 -28.70 2.72 -7.19
C GLY A 224 -28.82 1.32 -6.60
N SER A 225 -28.19 0.31 -7.19
CA SER A 225 -28.20 -1.05 -6.65
C SER A 225 -27.31 -1.21 -5.41
N GLU A 226 -27.61 -2.19 -4.57
CA GLU A 226 -26.78 -2.47 -3.40
C GLU A 226 -25.44 -3.07 -3.84
N ALA A 227 -24.34 -2.51 -3.31
CA ALA A 227 -23.02 -3.06 -3.53
C ALA A 227 -22.93 -4.45 -2.88
N PRO A 228 -22.38 -5.45 -3.59
CA PRO A 228 -22.35 -6.80 -3.07
C PRO A 228 -21.45 -6.87 -1.83
N SER A 229 -21.94 -7.57 -0.78
CA SER A 229 -21.12 -7.87 0.38
C SER A 229 -20.13 -8.98 0.05
N LEU A 230 -18.94 -8.90 0.64
CA LEU A 230 -17.97 -10.01 0.59
C LEU A 230 -18.54 -11.30 1.21
N VAL A 231 -19.45 -11.19 2.17
CA VAL A 231 -20.10 -12.34 2.82
C VAL A 231 -21.07 -13.03 1.87
N ASP A 232 -21.87 -12.25 1.14
CA ASP A 232 -22.85 -12.76 0.17
C ASP A 232 -22.16 -13.37 -1.07
N GLN A 233 -20.92 -12.95 -1.35
CA GLN A 233 -20.11 -13.48 -2.46
C GLN A 233 -19.31 -14.74 -2.10
N ALA A 234 -19.26 -15.15 -0.82
CA ALA A 234 -18.71 -16.45 -0.48
C ALA A 234 -19.66 -17.52 -1.03
N ASP A 235 -19.30 -18.09 -2.19
CA ASP A 235 -20.16 -18.90 -3.04
C ASP A 235 -21.08 -19.85 -2.23
N PRO A 236 -22.42 -19.71 -2.34
CA PRO A 236 -23.34 -20.65 -1.71
C PRO A 236 -23.21 -22.07 -2.31
N GLU A 237 -22.49 -22.21 -3.43
CA GLU A 237 -22.21 -23.49 -4.08
C GLU A 237 -21.20 -24.36 -3.31
N SER A 238 -20.56 -23.82 -2.27
CA SER A 238 -19.80 -24.62 -1.28
C SER A 238 -20.62 -25.00 -0.05
N ALA A 239 -21.90 -24.59 0.04
CA ALA A 239 -22.79 -25.25 0.98
C ALA A 239 -22.80 -26.73 0.59
N PRO A 240 -22.42 -27.65 1.49
CA PRO A 240 -22.36 -29.07 1.16
C PRO A 240 -23.72 -29.43 0.59
N GLN A 241 -23.77 -29.72 -0.71
CA GLN A 241 -24.92 -30.38 -1.31
C GLN A 241 -25.21 -31.55 -0.41
N ASP A 242 -26.40 -31.58 0.19
CA ASP A 242 -26.88 -32.64 1.05
C ASP A 242 -26.43 -33.96 0.44
N VAL A 243 -25.37 -34.53 1.01
CA VAL A 243 -24.88 -35.85 0.61
C VAL A 243 -26.08 -36.72 0.93
N PRO A 244 -26.71 -37.38 -0.07
CA PRO A 244 -27.95 -38.10 0.14
C PRO A 244 -27.77 -39.01 1.34
N GLU A 245 -28.63 -38.80 2.33
CA GLU A 245 -28.74 -39.54 3.57
C GLU A 245 -28.99 -41.00 3.22
N SER A 246 -27.91 -41.74 2.97
CA SER A 246 -27.96 -43.11 2.47
C SER A 246 -26.75 -43.86 3.01
N ALA A 247 -26.80 -44.17 4.31
CA ALA A 247 -26.52 -45.51 4.86
C ALA A 247 -26.46 -45.46 6.40
N PRO A 248 -27.33 -46.17 7.12
CA PRO A 248 -27.13 -46.45 8.53
C PRO A 248 -26.02 -47.51 8.66
N GLY A 249 -24.78 -47.10 8.95
CA GLY A 249 -23.73 -48.10 9.19
C GLY A 249 -22.27 -47.65 9.23
N SER A 250 -21.93 -46.36 9.25
CA SER A 250 -20.52 -45.94 9.37
C SER A 250 -20.21 -45.42 10.77
N THR A 251 -19.86 -46.34 11.67
CA THR A 251 -19.20 -46.05 12.94
C THR A 251 -17.78 -45.52 12.68
N GLY A 252 -17.55 -44.25 13.00
CA GLY A 252 -16.24 -43.73 13.40
C GLY A 252 -15.24 -43.42 12.28
N ALA A 253 -15.52 -42.42 11.46
CA ALA A 253 -14.45 -41.70 10.76
C ALA A 253 -14.04 -40.47 11.60
N PRO A 254 -12.75 -40.32 11.96
CA PRO A 254 -12.27 -39.17 12.74
C PRO A 254 -12.46 -37.88 11.95
N LEU A 255 -12.98 -36.83 12.62
CA LEU A 255 -13.11 -35.49 12.05
C LEU A 255 -11.80 -35.09 11.37
N PRO A 256 -11.82 -34.59 10.11
CA PRO A 256 -10.63 -34.03 9.51
C PRO A 256 -10.10 -32.90 10.39
N PRO A 257 -8.78 -32.80 10.62
CA PRO A 257 -8.20 -31.76 11.44
C PRO A 257 -8.57 -30.40 10.86
N ALA A 258 -8.96 -29.47 11.74
CA ALA A 258 -9.25 -28.08 11.38
C ALA A 258 -8.12 -27.54 10.49
N LEU A 259 -8.50 -27.10 9.30
CA LEU A 259 -7.62 -26.59 8.26
C LEU A 259 -6.92 -25.30 8.73
N ASP A 260 -5.75 -25.45 9.34
CA ASP A 260 -4.90 -24.42 9.99
C ASP A 260 -4.10 -23.54 9.00
N TRP A 261 -4.63 -23.30 7.78
CA TRP A 261 -3.85 -22.68 6.69
C TRP A 261 -3.80 -21.14 6.74
N VAL A 262 -4.52 -20.49 7.66
CA VAL A 262 -4.44 -19.04 7.84
C VAL A 262 -3.87 -18.73 9.21
N THR A 263 -2.55 -18.82 9.31
CA THR A 263 -1.81 -18.23 10.43
C THR A 263 -1.84 -16.72 10.27
N VAL A 264 -2.79 -16.06 10.93
CA VAL A 264 -2.83 -14.60 11.02
C VAL A 264 -1.52 -14.14 11.68
N PRO A 265 -0.70 -13.30 11.01
CA PRO A 265 0.55 -12.83 11.60
C PRO A 265 0.26 -12.16 12.93
N ALA A 266 1.09 -12.43 13.96
CA ALA A 266 0.89 -11.90 15.31
C ALA A 266 0.88 -10.36 15.39
N GLU A 267 1.31 -9.68 14.32
CA GLU A 267 1.32 -8.21 14.18
C GLU A 267 0.14 -7.65 13.39
N ALA A 268 -0.76 -8.49 12.87
CA ALA A 268 -1.94 -8.03 12.16
C ALA A 268 -2.83 -7.22 13.10
N ARG A 269 -2.97 -5.91 12.83
CA ARG A 269 -3.94 -5.07 13.54
C ARG A 269 -5.33 -5.54 13.15
N HIS A 270 -6.08 -6.07 14.12
CA HIS A 270 -7.51 -6.31 13.95
C HIS A 270 -8.20 -4.98 13.66
N LEU A 271 -8.62 -4.78 12.42
CA LEU A 271 -9.50 -3.67 12.09
C LEU A 271 -10.87 -3.99 12.69
N PRO A 272 -11.56 -3.03 13.32
CA PRO A 272 -12.92 -3.24 13.76
C PRO A 272 -13.73 -3.68 12.54
N ILE A 273 -14.37 -4.85 12.65
CA ILE A 273 -15.29 -5.31 11.61
C ILE A 273 -16.41 -4.27 11.58
N VAL A 274 -16.42 -3.45 10.53
CA VAL A 274 -17.53 -2.55 10.24
C VAL A 274 -18.65 -3.44 9.73
N ALA A 275 -19.38 -4.06 10.67
CA ALA A 275 -20.59 -4.78 10.34
C ALA A 275 -21.53 -3.81 9.63
N ARG A 276 -22.03 -4.21 8.46
CA ARG A 276 -23.12 -3.51 7.79
C ARG A 276 -24.21 -3.32 8.83
N THR A 277 -24.47 -2.08 9.23
CA THR A 277 -25.63 -1.77 10.05
C THR A 277 -26.80 -2.18 9.19
N ALA A 278 -27.48 -3.27 9.58
CA ALA A 278 -28.67 -3.73 8.87
C ALA A 278 -29.56 -2.49 8.67
N PRO A 279 -30.03 -2.22 7.44
CA PRO A 279 -30.89 -1.07 7.20
C PRO A 279 -32.04 -1.16 8.20
N GLN A 280 -32.02 -0.30 9.22
CA GLN A 280 -33.13 -0.28 10.15
C GLN A 280 -34.35 0.06 9.29
N PRO A 281 -35.41 -0.75 9.32
CA PRO A 281 -36.65 -0.39 8.63
C PRO A 281 -36.98 1.02 9.08
N ARG A 282 -36.99 1.98 8.14
CA ARG A 282 -37.28 3.38 8.43
C ARG A 282 -38.56 3.37 9.28
N PRO A 283 -38.51 3.74 10.58
CA PRO A 283 -39.74 3.91 11.31
C PRO A 283 -40.50 5.02 10.59
N GLU A 284 -41.71 4.71 10.13
CA GLU A 284 -42.68 5.73 9.72
C GLU A 284 -42.69 6.78 10.82
N ARG A 285 -42.24 8.00 10.49
CA ARG A 285 -42.05 9.09 11.47
C ARG A 285 -43.28 9.24 12.35
N PRO A 286 -43.22 8.87 13.65
CA PRO A 286 -44.16 9.41 14.62
C PRO A 286 -43.69 10.83 14.93
N GLN A 287 -44.65 11.75 15.00
CA GLN A 287 -44.40 13.13 15.40
C GLN A 287 -43.61 13.19 16.72
N GLN A 288 -42.63 14.08 16.73
CA GLN A 288 -41.75 14.40 17.84
C GLN A 288 -42.53 14.60 19.15
N GLN A 289 -42.16 13.85 20.18
CA GLN A 289 -42.20 14.35 21.56
C GLN A 289 -40.81 14.18 22.17
N SER A 290 -40.19 15.32 22.41
CA SER A 290 -38.94 15.49 23.13
C SER A 290 -39.16 15.25 24.62
N SER A 291 -38.47 14.28 25.22
CA SER A 291 -38.15 14.32 26.64
C SER A 291 -36.73 13.82 26.86
N THR A 292 -35.81 14.76 26.97
CA THR A 292 -34.48 14.59 27.55
C THR A 292 -34.57 14.70 29.07
N ALA A 293 -34.45 13.59 29.77
CA ALA A 293 -33.92 13.48 31.14
C ALA A 293 -33.73 11.99 31.44
N ASP A 294 -32.74 11.65 32.27
CA ASP A 294 -32.46 10.31 32.78
C ASP A 294 -31.87 9.26 31.82
N ARG A 295 -30.58 9.46 31.50
CA ARG A 295 -29.65 8.32 31.47
C ARG A 295 -28.23 8.76 31.84
N ARG A 296 -28.04 8.98 33.14
CA ARG A 296 -26.73 9.13 33.78
C ARG A 296 -26.57 7.95 34.76
N LYS A 297 -25.41 7.31 34.68
CA LYS A 297 -24.88 6.20 35.51
C LYS A 297 -25.10 4.79 34.93
N GLU A 298 -24.01 4.25 34.40
CA GLU A 298 -23.50 2.87 34.55
C GLU A 298 -22.76 2.44 33.29
N GLN A 299 -21.44 2.69 33.24
CA GLN A 299 -20.50 1.76 32.62
C GLN A 299 -19.07 2.13 33.02
N ASP A 300 -18.72 1.84 34.27
CA ASP A 300 -17.33 1.57 34.65
C ASP A 300 -16.99 0.17 34.14
N SER A 301 -16.50 0.09 32.89
CA SER A 301 -15.94 -1.16 32.37
C SER A 301 -14.47 -1.27 32.78
N GLU A 302 -14.28 -1.78 33.99
CA GLU A 302 -13.04 -2.33 34.51
C GLU A 302 -12.74 -3.67 33.80
N ALA A 303 -12.22 -3.60 32.56
CA ALA A 303 -11.75 -4.78 31.86
C ALA A 303 -10.23 -4.96 32.10
N PRO A 304 -9.78 -6.09 32.70
CA PRO A 304 -8.37 -6.33 32.94
C PRO A 304 -7.60 -6.44 31.61
N ARG A 305 -6.47 -5.73 31.51
CA ARG A 305 -5.57 -5.76 30.35
C ARG A 305 -5.08 -7.19 30.14
N LYS A 306 -5.56 -7.86 29.09
CA LYS A 306 -5.06 -9.18 28.66
C LYS A 306 -3.57 -9.11 28.36
N THR A 307 -2.78 -9.81 29.17
CA THR A 307 -1.33 -9.97 29.01
C THR A 307 -1.06 -10.73 27.71
N ARG A 308 -0.29 -10.12 26.79
CA ARG A 308 0.07 -10.74 25.51
C ARG A 308 0.91 -11.99 25.78
N PRO A 309 0.51 -13.20 25.33
CA PRO A 309 1.15 -14.46 25.72
C PRO A 309 2.61 -14.62 25.25
N ASN A 310 3.10 -13.78 24.32
CA ASN A 310 4.45 -13.90 23.75
C ASN A 310 5.31 -12.64 23.89
N LYS A 311 5.00 -11.73 24.83
CA LYS A 311 5.87 -10.59 25.11
C LYS A 311 7.06 -11.05 25.96
N GLY A 312 8.15 -11.44 25.31
CA GLY A 312 9.40 -11.84 25.97
C GLY A 312 9.92 -13.24 25.61
N ALA A 313 9.28 -13.96 24.69
CA ALA A 313 9.81 -15.22 24.19
C ALA A 313 11.17 -14.98 23.51
N LYS A 314 12.25 -15.48 24.14
CA LYS A 314 13.61 -15.40 23.60
C LYS A 314 13.65 -16.17 22.28
N ILE A 315 13.74 -15.43 21.18
CA ILE A 315 14.00 -16.01 19.85
C ILE A 315 15.30 -16.82 19.97
N PRO A 316 15.29 -18.13 19.65
CA PRO A 316 16.47 -18.98 19.77
C PRO A 316 17.63 -18.40 18.96
N ALA A 317 18.83 -18.38 19.55
CA ALA A 317 20.01 -17.75 18.94
C ALA A 317 20.35 -18.33 17.54
N ALA A 318 19.97 -19.58 17.28
CA ALA A 318 20.11 -20.21 15.97
C ALA A 318 19.23 -19.58 14.88
N ALA A 319 18.04 -19.06 15.23
CA ALA A 319 17.16 -18.37 14.28
C ALA A 319 17.63 -16.94 13.97
N LYS A 320 18.37 -16.29 14.88
CA LYS A 320 18.94 -14.95 14.66
C LYS A 320 20.09 -14.96 13.63
N LYS A 321 20.88 -16.02 13.55
CA LYS A 321 22.01 -16.11 12.61
C LYS A 321 21.56 -16.22 11.15
N ARG A 322 20.56 -17.07 10.85
CA ARG A 322 20.08 -17.27 9.47
C ARG A 322 19.34 -16.07 8.88
N ALA A 323 18.72 -15.22 9.70
CA ALA A 323 18.03 -14.02 9.22
C ALA A 323 18.97 -12.84 8.91
N ALA A 324 20.20 -12.88 9.42
CA ALA A 324 21.17 -11.78 9.28
C ALA A 324 22.07 -11.92 8.05
N GLU A 325 22.40 -13.15 7.63
CA GLU A 325 23.43 -13.38 6.60
C GLU A 325 22.93 -13.20 5.15
N ASP A 326 21.64 -13.44 4.87
CA ASP A 326 21.08 -13.35 3.50
C ASP A 326 20.09 -12.19 3.29
N SER A 327 19.98 -11.27 4.23
CA SER A 327 19.07 -10.14 4.08
C SER A 327 19.60 -9.16 3.04
N PRO A 328 18.83 -8.82 1.99
CA PRO A 328 19.22 -7.81 0.99
C PRO A 328 19.45 -6.41 1.57
N ARG A 329 19.14 -6.21 2.87
CA ARG A 329 19.46 -4.98 3.60
C ARG A 329 20.95 -4.85 3.91
N ALA A 330 21.68 -5.95 4.07
CA ALA A 330 23.09 -5.95 4.44
C ALA A 330 24.04 -5.67 3.26
N LEU A 331 23.61 -5.97 2.03
CA LEU A 331 24.38 -5.72 0.81
C LEU A 331 24.53 -4.21 0.57
N SER A 332 25.71 -3.78 0.14
CA SER A 332 25.99 -2.42 -0.33
C SER A 332 25.29 -2.11 -1.65
N ASP A 333 25.14 -0.83 -1.98
CA ASP A 333 24.50 -0.42 -3.25
C ASP A 333 25.32 -0.89 -4.49
N ALA A 334 26.65 -1.09 -4.34
CA ALA A 334 27.52 -1.63 -5.37
C ALA A 334 27.30 -3.14 -5.59
N GLU A 335 27.21 -3.94 -4.53
CA GLU A 335 26.93 -5.38 -4.63
C GLU A 335 25.52 -5.64 -5.19
N LEU A 336 24.56 -4.78 -4.85
CA LEU A 336 23.22 -4.82 -5.44
C LEU A 336 23.24 -4.48 -6.93
N ALA A 337 24.13 -3.59 -7.38
CA ALA A 337 24.31 -3.30 -8.80
C ALA A 337 24.95 -4.49 -9.56
N ASP A 338 25.90 -5.20 -8.94
CA ASP A 338 26.46 -6.44 -9.51
C ASP A 338 25.39 -7.54 -9.62
N ARG A 339 24.55 -7.67 -8.59
CA ARG A 339 23.41 -8.59 -8.60
C ARG A 339 22.37 -8.22 -9.67
N LEU A 340 22.12 -6.93 -9.89
CA LEU A 340 21.26 -6.46 -10.98
C LEU A 340 21.85 -6.83 -12.35
N SER A 341 23.14 -6.60 -12.56
CA SER A 341 23.84 -7.01 -13.79
C SER A 341 23.74 -8.51 -14.04
N ALA A 342 23.86 -9.33 -12.99
CA ALA A 342 23.71 -10.79 -13.10
C ALA A 342 22.29 -11.20 -13.52
N LEU A 343 21.25 -10.56 -12.97
CA LEU A 343 19.85 -10.81 -13.36
C LEU A 343 19.54 -10.39 -14.81
N ILE A 344 20.19 -9.33 -15.31
CA ILE A 344 20.07 -8.91 -16.70
C ILE A 344 20.80 -9.89 -17.61
N ALA A 345 21.99 -10.35 -17.20
CA ALA A 345 22.77 -11.33 -17.96
C ALA A 345 22.09 -12.70 -18.07
N THR A 346 21.28 -13.11 -17.08
CA THR A 346 20.47 -14.33 -17.14
C THR A 346 19.13 -14.15 -17.86
N ASP A 347 18.83 -12.96 -18.38
CA ASP A 347 17.55 -12.59 -19.01
C ASP A 347 16.32 -12.74 -18.07
N GLU A 348 16.56 -12.74 -16.75
CA GLU A 348 15.48 -12.72 -15.74
C GLU A 348 14.88 -11.32 -15.60
N LEU A 349 15.69 -10.29 -15.88
CA LEU A 349 15.28 -8.89 -15.91
C LEU A 349 15.69 -8.27 -17.25
N SER A 350 14.76 -7.56 -17.90
CA SER A 350 15.10 -6.76 -19.08
C SER A 350 16.06 -5.61 -18.70
N ALA A 351 16.99 -5.26 -19.59
CA ALA A 351 17.90 -4.13 -19.41
C ALA A 351 17.15 -2.80 -19.17
N ASP A 352 15.96 -2.64 -19.78
CA ASP A 352 15.11 -1.45 -19.64
C ASP A 352 14.02 -1.62 -18.58
N ALA A 353 14.20 -2.53 -17.61
CA ALA A 353 13.18 -2.80 -16.60
C ALA A 353 12.86 -1.56 -15.75
N PRO A 354 11.57 -1.25 -15.49
CA PRO A 354 11.21 -0.10 -14.67
C PRO A 354 11.64 -0.29 -13.21
N VAL A 355 11.93 0.81 -12.50
CA VAL A 355 12.44 0.82 -11.11
C VAL A 355 11.65 -0.07 -10.15
N ARG A 356 10.32 -0.16 -10.29
CA ARG A 356 9.48 -1.04 -9.45
C ARG A 356 9.76 -2.54 -9.64
N ARG A 357 10.16 -2.95 -10.84
CA ARG A 357 10.50 -4.34 -11.15
C ARG A 357 11.87 -4.68 -10.56
N ILE A 358 12.83 -3.75 -10.65
CA ILE A 358 14.14 -3.82 -9.97
C ILE A 358 13.96 -3.90 -8.46
N GLN A 359 13.09 -3.04 -7.89
CA GLN A 359 12.76 -3.04 -6.47
C GLN A 359 12.27 -4.41 -5.98
N SER A 360 11.36 -5.02 -6.75
CA SER A 360 10.78 -6.33 -6.42
C SER A 360 11.79 -7.46 -6.57
N ALA A 361 12.63 -7.42 -7.61
CA ALA A 361 13.65 -8.44 -7.87
C ALA A 361 14.78 -8.43 -6.82
N LEU A 362 15.19 -7.24 -6.36
CA LEU A 362 16.25 -7.09 -5.37
C LEU A 362 15.76 -7.11 -3.90
N GLY A 363 14.45 -6.97 -3.67
CA GLY A 363 13.89 -6.92 -2.31
C GLY A 363 14.28 -5.67 -1.52
N VAL A 364 14.51 -4.54 -2.20
CA VAL A 364 14.97 -3.27 -1.60
C VAL A 364 13.89 -2.19 -1.63
N GLY A 365 14.12 -1.07 -0.94
CA GLY A 365 13.23 0.11 -1.01
C GLY A 365 13.35 0.85 -2.35
N PHE A 366 12.32 1.64 -2.71
CA PHE A 366 12.25 2.34 -4.00
C PHE A 366 13.45 3.27 -4.26
N ASP A 367 13.81 4.12 -3.30
CA ASP A 367 14.93 5.06 -3.45
C ASP A 367 16.28 4.34 -3.61
N ARG A 368 16.43 3.19 -2.93
CA ARG A 368 17.62 2.35 -3.04
C ARG A 368 17.70 1.68 -4.40
N ALA A 369 16.58 1.16 -4.93
CA ALA A 369 16.50 0.63 -6.28
C ALA A 369 16.86 1.68 -7.33
N LYS A 370 16.44 2.94 -7.15
CA LYS A 370 16.79 4.06 -8.04
C LYS A 370 18.30 4.34 -8.05
N ARG A 371 18.96 4.35 -6.88
CA ARG A 371 20.42 4.52 -6.78
C ARG A 371 21.18 3.37 -7.42
N VAL A 372 20.75 2.13 -7.17
CA VAL A 372 21.37 0.94 -7.77
C VAL A 372 21.27 0.96 -9.29
N LEU A 373 20.12 1.37 -9.85
CA LEU A 373 19.94 1.54 -11.29
C LEU A 373 20.88 2.60 -11.86
N ALA A 374 21.04 3.75 -11.19
CA ALA A 374 21.95 4.80 -11.63
C ALA A 374 23.41 4.32 -11.66
N ILE A 375 23.86 3.57 -10.64
CA ILE A 375 25.20 2.96 -10.60
C ILE A 375 25.39 1.97 -11.75
N HIS A 376 24.37 1.18 -12.07
CA HIS A 376 24.42 0.23 -13.19
C HIS A 376 24.53 0.96 -14.54
N GLN A 377 23.73 2.01 -14.76
CA GLN A 377 23.76 2.81 -15.98
C GLN A 377 25.12 3.48 -16.21
N ASP A 378 25.68 4.12 -15.18
CA ASP A 378 26.99 4.76 -15.21
C ASP A 378 28.11 3.76 -15.61
N ARG A 379 28.06 2.53 -15.08
CA ARG A 379 28.99 1.45 -15.46
C ARG A 379 28.81 1.02 -16.92
N THR A 380 27.58 0.87 -17.39
CA THR A 380 27.32 0.46 -18.78
C THR A 380 27.74 1.53 -19.78
N GLU A 381 27.52 2.82 -19.48
CA GLU A 381 27.94 3.93 -20.33
C GLU A 381 29.46 4.04 -20.40
N THR A 382 30.14 3.86 -19.26
CA THR A 382 31.61 3.86 -19.20
C THR A 382 32.23 2.75 -20.06
N VAL A 383 31.68 1.54 -20.03
CA VAL A 383 32.17 0.40 -20.82
C VAL A 383 31.97 0.63 -22.33
N VAL A 384 30.81 1.19 -22.73
CA VAL A 384 30.53 1.51 -24.14
C VAL A 384 31.46 2.61 -24.65
N ALA A 385 31.71 3.65 -23.85
CA ALA A 385 32.62 4.74 -24.21
C ALA A 385 34.08 4.27 -24.37
N SER A 386 34.57 3.41 -23.47
CA SER A 386 35.93 2.84 -23.58
C SER A 386 36.09 1.85 -24.74
N GLY A 387 35.05 1.12 -25.11
CA GLY A 387 35.08 0.20 -26.26
C GLY A 387 35.17 0.90 -27.61
N LEU A 388 34.57 2.10 -27.73
CA LEU A 388 34.60 2.89 -28.96
C LEU A 388 35.93 3.62 -29.18
N SER A 389 36.69 3.93 -28.13
CA SER A 389 37.95 4.68 -28.26
C SER A 389 39.16 3.82 -28.69
N VAL A 390 39.07 2.49 -28.67
CA VAL A 390 40.21 1.60 -28.97
C VAL A 390 40.33 1.25 -30.46
N VAL A 391 39.31 1.57 -31.28
CA VAL A 391 39.26 1.13 -32.69
C VAL A 391 39.88 2.14 -33.68
N THR A 392 40.32 3.34 -33.24
CA THR A 392 40.76 4.40 -34.18
C THR A 392 42.27 4.55 -34.38
N ASP A 393 43.15 3.78 -33.72
CA ASP A 393 44.61 4.03 -33.74
C ASP A 393 45.47 2.98 -34.50
N SER A 394 44.87 2.15 -35.36
CA SER A 394 45.64 1.18 -36.18
C SER A 394 45.45 1.39 -37.68
N ALA A 395 45.81 2.58 -38.17
CA ALA A 395 46.08 2.83 -39.59
C ALA A 395 47.11 3.97 -39.74
N ALA A 396 48.38 3.64 -39.51
CA ALA A 396 49.53 4.40 -39.99
C ALA A 396 50.68 3.44 -40.27
#